data_AF-W2ZML7-F1
#
_entry.id   AF-W2ZML7-F1
#
_cell.length_a   1.000
_cell.length_b   1.000
_cell.length_c   1.000
_cell.angle_alpha   90.00
_cell.angle_beta   90.00
_cell.angle_gamma   90.00
#
_symmetry.space_group_name_H-M   'P 1'
#
loop_
_entity.id
_entity.type
_entity.pdbx_description
1 polymer ?
#
loop_
_entity_poly.entity_id
_entity_poly.type
_entity_poly.pdbx_seq_one_letter_code
_entity_poly.pdbx_strand_id
1 'polypeptide(L)'
;MVSPMTSEWRGTSDHNVTETAFDAVKCKLSAETLGYFQDPFLRFFVEKPTRRIPLIHRGYYLRHVAVARCVELFLSHYATSTQVNIVSFGAGFDTLFFRLLEQQQFAGRLSFTEVDCDAIVGAKTKLLNDDNVRAGLFPKDMDTLTVAAPVDGKATWQCQVPSASYSLIACDLGDIQRLDSTLNAAGVDRSLPTLILAECVLSYLAPEKGTMLLRWLAETFSTGSIALYDPIGLQANEEGDSDSPSNIKQESGAFDSTLQRYFAVKGCTLRGARGYRTAADHARRLLALGHWQNCRILDMNGVFAACTTTEEKRRLALLEPFDEYADFMLCNAHYAIYLADNCKDQDKEWAANFVAQTHQHRYLLTGSCAPQVKEQEPSDVVIIRTFQHEDLAAVRSLFESTHLEFAKGSRAVRQFVANRLRGPSGDMFDVHHAFQTRHSTGIMTCGFWVVEVCGEVVGCVGVKPLVGQKTNSEDQRIAELCHLSVAPALRRRGVASALVRTVEAFTASCGAFNEIRLETIGAMEGAQQLYRTLGYVEQVECEKQHSSFKLVRFQKTL
;
A
#
# COMPACT_ATOMS: atom_id res chain seq x y z
N MET A 1 -42.79 18.71 22.39
CA MET A 1 -41.36 18.88 22.09
C MET A 1 -40.68 17.57 22.42
N VAL A 2 -40.44 16.74 21.41
CA VAL A 2 -39.72 15.47 21.54
C VAL A 2 -38.36 15.72 20.91
N SER A 3 -37.31 15.56 21.70
CA SER A 3 -35.92 15.65 21.27
C SER A 3 -35.65 14.56 20.22
N PRO A 4 -34.99 14.85 19.08
CA PRO A 4 -34.56 13.80 18.18
C PRO A 4 -33.43 13.02 18.87
N MET A 5 -33.72 11.77 19.23
CA MET A 5 -32.71 10.84 19.70
C MET A 5 -31.70 10.61 18.57
N THR A 6 -30.44 10.90 18.85
CA THR A 6 -29.29 10.42 18.10
C THR A 6 -29.36 8.90 18.01
N SER A 7 -29.52 8.37 16.80
CA SER A 7 -29.37 6.95 16.51
C SER A 7 -27.93 6.54 16.81
N GLU A 8 -27.67 6.07 18.04
CA GLU A 8 -26.45 5.36 18.37
C GLU A 8 -26.40 4.04 17.58
N TRP A 9 -25.53 4.01 16.57
CA TRP A 9 -25.19 2.85 15.76
C TRP A 9 -24.57 1.77 16.64
N ARG A 10 -25.33 0.72 16.99
CA ARG A 10 -24.90 -0.35 17.93
C ARG A 10 -23.88 -1.37 17.37
N GLY A 11 -23.25 -1.12 16.21
CA GLY A 11 -22.33 -2.06 15.55
C GLY A 11 -21.10 -1.40 14.92
N THR A 12 -19.98 -2.12 14.86
CA THR A 12 -18.70 -1.68 14.25
C THR A 12 -18.80 -1.53 12.72
N SER A 13 -19.79 -2.18 12.11
CA SER A 13 -20.20 -2.10 10.71
C SER A 13 -21.74 -2.12 10.58
N ASP A 14 -22.30 -1.96 9.37
CA ASP A 14 -23.76 -2.01 9.14
C ASP A 14 -24.29 -3.46 9.18
N HIS A 15 -25.54 -3.66 9.61
CA HIS A 15 -26.16 -4.99 9.71
C HIS A 15 -26.15 -5.79 8.39
N ASN A 16 -26.14 -5.13 7.23
CA ASN A 16 -26.19 -5.78 5.91
C ASN A 16 -24.82 -6.01 5.27
N VAL A 17 -23.70 -5.75 5.96
CA VAL A 17 -22.35 -5.99 5.43
C VAL A 17 -22.17 -7.47 5.03
N THR A 18 -22.83 -8.39 5.72
CA THR A 18 -22.79 -9.84 5.43
C THR A 18 -23.23 -10.19 4.00
N GLU A 19 -24.17 -9.45 3.42
CA GLU A 19 -24.63 -9.68 2.04
C GLU A 19 -23.50 -9.49 1.01
N THR A 20 -22.53 -8.64 1.31
CA THR A 20 -21.40 -8.38 0.42
C THR A 20 -20.49 -9.61 0.28
N ALA A 21 -20.39 -10.45 1.32
CA ALA A 21 -19.63 -11.70 1.25
C ALA A 21 -20.29 -12.71 0.30
N PHE A 22 -21.62 -12.81 0.34
CA PHE A 22 -22.40 -13.65 -0.60
C PHE A 22 -22.31 -13.14 -2.04
N ASP A 23 -22.31 -11.82 -2.25
CA ASP A 23 -22.14 -11.25 -3.58
C ASP A 23 -20.71 -11.47 -4.11
N ALA A 24 -19.69 -11.34 -3.26
CA ALA A 24 -18.30 -11.54 -3.64
C ALA A 24 -18.01 -12.96 -4.11
N VAL A 25 -18.47 -13.99 -3.38
CA VAL A 25 -18.25 -15.39 -3.76
C VAL A 25 -18.98 -15.75 -5.07
N LYS A 26 -20.17 -15.19 -5.31
CA LYS A 26 -20.89 -15.36 -6.59
C LYS A 26 -20.12 -14.73 -7.76
N CYS A 27 -19.53 -13.56 -7.56
CA CYS A 27 -18.69 -12.91 -8.58
C CYS A 27 -17.40 -13.70 -8.85
N LYS A 28 -16.74 -14.21 -7.79
CA LYS A 28 -15.58 -15.10 -7.91
C LYS A 28 -15.93 -16.35 -8.73
N LEU A 29 -17.03 -17.05 -8.39
CA LEU A 29 -17.46 -18.25 -9.12
C LEU A 29 -17.81 -17.94 -10.58
N SER A 30 -18.51 -16.84 -10.85
CA SER A 30 -18.86 -16.44 -12.21
C SER A 30 -17.63 -16.22 -13.10
N ALA A 31 -16.57 -15.61 -12.55
CA ALA A 31 -15.31 -15.41 -13.26
C ALA A 31 -14.54 -16.73 -13.46
N GLU A 32 -14.50 -17.58 -12.42
CA GLU A 32 -13.88 -18.91 -12.46
C GLU A 32 -14.51 -19.80 -13.55
N THR A 33 -15.84 -19.83 -13.63
CA THR A 33 -16.59 -20.64 -14.62
C THR A 33 -16.26 -20.26 -16.07
N LEU A 34 -15.84 -19.02 -16.32
CA LEU A 34 -15.39 -18.55 -17.63
C LEU A 34 -13.88 -18.69 -17.85
N GLY A 35 -13.15 -19.30 -16.91
CA GLY A 35 -11.73 -19.58 -17.02
C GLY A 35 -10.83 -18.38 -16.74
N TYR A 36 -11.30 -17.35 -16.04
CA TYR A 36 -10.44 -16.23 -15.66
C TYR A 36 -9.29 -16.67 -14.74
N PHE A 37 -9.58 -17.53 -13.78
CA PHE A 37 -8.63 -18.20 -12.88
C PHE A 37 -9.18 -19.58 -12.51
N GLN A 38 -8.36 -20.40 -11.85
CA GLN A 38 -8.76 -21.74 -11.42
C GLN A 38 -9.01 -21.77 -9.91
N ASP A 39 -10.21 -22.15 -9.52
CA ASP A 39 -10.57 -22.37 -8.12
C ASP A 39 -11.70 -23.41 -8.04
N PRO A 40 -11.36 -24.70 -8.04
CA PRO A 40 -12.35 -25.79 -8.10
C PRO A 40 -13.20 -25.90 -6.83
N PHE A 41 -12.92 -25.11 -5.80
CA PHE A 41 -13.57 -25.15 -4.50
C PHE A 41 -14.74 -24.16 -4.39
N LEU A 42 -14.77 -23.08 -5.17
CA LEU A 42 -15.81 -22.05 -5.09
C LEU A 42 -17.23 -22.60 -5.25
N ARG A 43 -17.40 -23.64 -6.07
CA ARG A 43 -18.70 -24.30 -6.29
C ARG A 43 -19.33 -24.88 -5.01
N PHE A 44 -18.54 -25.17 -3.98
CA PHE A 44 -19.07 -25.68 -2.70
C PHE A 44 -19.63 -24.58 -1.79
N PHE A 45 -19.31 -23.32 -2.09
CA PHE A 45 -19.72 -22.17 -1.27
C PHE A 45 -20.79 -21.30 -1.94
N VAL A 46 -21.29 -21.70 -3.11
CA VAL A 46 -22.33 -20.97 -3.85
C VAL A 46 -23.47 -21.91 -4.23
N GLU A 47 -24.62 -21.73 -3.58
CA GLU A 47 -25.81 -22.54 -3.86
C GLU A 47 -26.41 -22.25 -5.25
N LYS A 48 -26.41 -20.96 -5.66
CA LYS A 48 -27.04 -20.50 -6.91
C LYS A 48 -26.04 -19.68 -7.73
N PRO A 49 -25.27 -20.34 -8.63
CA PRO A 49 -24.36 -19.65 -9.53
C PRO A 49 -25.12 -18.61 -10.37
N THR A 50 -24.59 -17.39 -10.47
CA THR A 50 -25.20 -16.32 -11.25
C THR A 50 -24.14 -15.64 -12.09
N ARG A 51 -24.36 -15.57 -13.40
CA ARG A 51 -23.44 -14.90 -14.33
C ARG A 51 -23.34 -13.40 -14.01
N ARG A 52 -22.15 -12.84 -14.11
CA ARG A 52 -21.86 -11.39 -14.06
C ARG A 52 -21.45 -10.86 -15.43
N ILE A 53 -21.32 -9.55 -15.53
CA ILE A 53 -20.87 -8.89 -16.77
C ILE A 53 -19.34 -8.99 -16.92
N PRO A 54 -18.80 -8.94 -18.15
CA PRO A 54 -17.36 -9.02 -18.42
C PRO A 54 -16.49 -8.07 -17.56
N LEU A 55 -16.95 -6.83 -17.36
CA LEU A 55 -16.25 -5.84 -16.53
C LEU A 55 -16.00 -6.36 -15.10
N ILE A 56 -17.02 -6.99 -14.51
CA ILE A 56 -16.92 -7.57 -13.15
C ILE A 56 -15.98 -8.77 -13.16
N HIS A 57 -16.02 -9.64 -14.18
CA HIS A 57 -15.09 -10.77 -14.24
C HIS A 57 -13.63 -10.33 -14.30
N ARG A 58 -13.31 -9.32 -15.14
CA ARG A 58 -11.96 -8.75 -15.24
C ARG A 58 -11.52 -8.10 -13.92
N GLY A 59 -12.40 -7.39 -13.24
CA GLY A 59 -12.11 -6.84 -11.90
C GLY A 59 -11.82 -7.93 -10.87
N TYR A 60 -12.64 -8.98 -10.79
CA TYR A 60 -12.44 -10.09 -9.86
C TYR A 60 -11.21 -10.95 -10.21
N TYR A 61 -10.86 -11.06 -11.48
CA TYR A 61 -9.60 -11.65 -11.90
C TYR A 61 -8.40 -10.88 -11.34
N LEU A 62 -8.38 -9.54 -11.47
CA LEU A 62 -7.29 -8.74 -10.91
C LEU A 62 -7.22 -8.82 -9.39
N ARG A 63 -8.39 -8.79 -8.73
CA ARG A 63 -8.52 -9.00 -7.27
C ARG A 63 -7.91 -10.35 -6.86
N HIS A 64 -8.24 -11.43 -7.56
CA HIS A 64 -7.69 -12.77 -7.33
C HIS A 64 -6.17 -12.81 -7.53
N VAL A 65 -5.68 -12.30 -8.66
CA VAL A 65 -4.25 -12.31 -8.99
C VAL A 65 -3.43 -11.49 -8.01
N ALA A 66 -3.93 -10.34 -7.55
CA ALA A 66 -3.24 -9.52 -6.56
C ALA A 66 -3.01 -10.27 -5.25
N VAL A 67 -4.06 -10.87 -4.68
CA VAL A 67 -3.96 -11.64 -3.43
C VAL A 67 -3.11 -12.89 -3.64
N ALA A 68 -3.31 -13.62 -4.73
CA ALA A 68 -2.51 -14.81 -5.05
C ALA A 68 -1.01 -14.48 -5.14
N ARG A 69 -0.65 -13.35 -5.78
CA ARG A 69 0.74 -12.90 -5.88
C ARG A 69 1.34 -12.54 -4.52
N CYS A 70 0.57 -11.93 -3.62
CA CYS A 70 1.03 -11.64 -2.26
C CYS A 70 1.38 -12.94 -1.51
N VAL A 71 0.49 -13.93 -1.59
CA VAL A 71 0.68 -15.23 -0.93
C VAL A 71 1.87 -15.97 -1.52
N GLU A 72 2.00 -16.03 -2.85
CA GLU A 72 3.13 -16.65 -3.54
C GLU A 72 4.48 -16.05 -3.09
N LEU A 73 4.57 -14.71 -3.08
CA LEU A 73 5.80 -14.00 -2.70
C LEU A 73 6.15 -14.21 -1.22
N PHE A 74 5.15 -14.16 -0.34
CA PHE A 74 5.33 -14.43 1.09
C PHE A 74 5.84 -15.86 1.33
N LEU A 75 5.17 -16.86 0.77
CA LEU A 75 5.56 -18.27 0.92
C LEU A 75 6.94 -18.54 0.32
N SER A 76 7.26 -17.92 -0.82
CA SER A 76 8.59 -18.03 -1.44
C SER A 76 9.68 -17.40 -0.58
N HIS A 77 9.41 -16.25 0.04
CA HIS A 77 10.36 -15.58 0.92
C HIS A 77 10.67 -16.42 2.18
N TYR A 78 9.64 -17.06 2.74
CA TYR A 78 9.77 -17.91 3.92
C TYR A 78 9.94 -19.41 3.59
N ALA A 79 10.33 -19.77 2.36
CA ALA A 79 10.36 -21.16 1.87
C ALA A 79 11.19 -22.14 2.72
N THR A 80 12.19 -21.65 3.46
CA THR A 80 13.03 -22.45 4.38
C THR A 80 12.48 -22.53 5.80
N SER A 81 11.40 -21.82 6.11
CA SER A 81 10.75 -21.85 7.43
C SER A 81 10.02 -23.17 7.62
N THR A 82 10.08 -23.74 8.81
CA THR A 82 9.36 -24.97 9.14
C THR A 82 7.85 -24.74 9.24
N GLN A 83 7.43 -23.51 9.56
CA GLN A 83 6.03 -23.14 9.70
C GLN A 83 5.83 -21.64 9.45
N VAL A 84 4.66 -21.28 8.89
CA VAL A 84 4.21 -19.89 8.74
C VAL A 84 2.72 -19.76 9.07
N ASN A 85 2.28 -18.54 9.39
CA ASN A 85 0.86 -18.22 9.55
C ASN A 85 0.31 -17.47 8.32
N ILE A 86 -0.95 -17.75 8.00
CA ILE A 86 -1.80 -16.89 7.18
C ILE A 86 -3.08 -16.61 7.98
N VAL A 87 -3.36 -15.33 8.25
CA VAL A 87 -4.56 -14.89 8.97
C VAL A 87 -5.41 -14.02 8.06
N SER A 88 -6.59 -14.50 7.69
CA SER A 88 -7.53 -13.81 6.81
C SER A 88 -8.69 -13.22 7.61
N PHE A 89 -8.75 -11.89 7.68
CA PHE A 89 -9.83 -11.15 8.33
C PHE A 89 -10.91 -10.82 7.32
N GLY A 90 -12.18 -10.96 7.72
CA GLY A 90 -13.32 -10.79 6.81
C GLY A 90 -13.27 -11.79 5.66
N ALA A 91 -12.90 -13.04 5.95
CA ALA A 91 -12.60 -14.05 4.94
C ALA A 91 -13.83 -14.43 4.08
N GLY A 92 -15.05 -14.14 4.54
CA GLY A 92 -16.25 -14.48 3.80
C GLY A 92 -16.33 -15.98 3.52
N PHE A 93 -16.48 -16.31 2.24
CA PHE A 93 -16.46 -17.67 1.72
C PHE A 93 -15.20 -17.94 0.88
N ASP A 94 -14.07 -17.33 1.24
CA ASP A 94 -12.81 -17.56 0.53
C ASP A 94 -12.35 -19.03 0.61
N THR A 95 -11.62 -19.44 -0.41
CA THR A 95 -11.19 -20.82 -0.70
C THR A 95 -9.67 -20.97 -0.73
N LEU A 96 -8.91 -19.91 -0.42
CA LEU A 96 -7.45 -19.86 -0.49
C LEU A 96 -6.79 -20.99 0.29
N PHE A 97 -7.27 -21.31 1.49
CA PHE A 97 -6.73 -22.43 2.27
C PHE A 97 -6.74 -23.75 1.47
N PHE A 98 -7.88 -24.10 0.86
CA PHE A 98 -8.04 -25.33 0.10
C PHE A 98 -7.18 -25.33 -1.17
N ARG A 99 -7.07 -24.17 -1.85
CA ARG A 99 -6.16 -24.00 -2.98
C ARG A 99 -4.70 -24.23 -2.60
N LEU A 100 -4.25 -23.63 -1.48
CA LEU A 100 -2.87 -23.80 -1.01
C LEU A 100 -2.58 -25.25 -0.63
N LEU A 101 -3.54 -25.94 -0.02
CA LEU A 101 -3.41 -27.35 0.32
C LEU A 101 -3.31 -28.24 -0.92
N GLU A 102 -4.10 -27.96 -1.97
CA GLU A 102 -4.05 -28.73 -3.21
C GLU A 102 -2.75 -28.49 -4.00
N GLN A 103 -2.26 -27.25 -4.00
CA GLN A 103 -1.06 -26.82 -4.72
C GLN A 103 0.25 -27.29 -4.06
N GLN A 104 0.28 -27.43 -2.72
CA GLN A 104 1.45 -27.85 -1.94
C GLN A 104 2.76 -27.12 -2.31
N GLN A 105 2.68 -25.80 -2.52
CA GLN A 105 3.84 -24.99 -2.91
C GLN A 105 4.80 -24.69 -1.75
N PHE A 106 4.34 -24.83 -0.51
CA PHE A 106 5.14 -24.59 0.69
C PHE A 106 5.60 -25.92 1.30
N ALA A 107 6.91 -26.06 1.51
CA ALA A 107 7.50 -27.30 2.04
C ALA A 107 7.30 -27.47 3.56
N GLY A 108 7.15 -26.36 4.29
CA GLY A 108 6.84 -26.36 5.71
C GLY A 108 5.34 -26.54 6.00
N ARG A 109 4.95 -26.34 7.25
CA ARG A 109 3.56 -26.42 7.70
C ARG A 109 2.84 -25.06 7.59
N LEU A 110 1.62 -25.05 7.07
CA LEU A 110 0.78 -23.84 7.03
C LEU A 110 -0.17 -23.80 8.23
N SER A 111 -0.18 -22.69 8.97
CA SER A 111 -1.23 -22.39 9.95
C SER A 111 -2.16 -21.33 9.37
N PHE A 112 -3.37 -21.73 8.98
CA PHE A 112 -4.35 -20.84 8.35
C PHE A 112 -5.48 -20.52 9.32
N THR A 113 -5.76 -19.24 9.52
CA THR A 113 -6.86 -18.80 10.39
C THR A 113 -7.74 -17.83 9.62
N GLU A 114 -9.04 -18.09 9.60
CA GLU A 114 -10.05 -17.18 9.09
C GLU A 114 -10.88 -16.59 10.23
N VAL A 115 -11.14 -15.30 10.14
CA VAL A 115 -12.00 -14.57 11.08
C VAL A 115 -13.09 -13.86 10.30
N ASP A 116 -14.35 -14.05 10.71
CA ASP A 116 -15.49 -13.31 10.18
C ASP A 116 -16.58 -13.18 11.26
N CYS A 117 -17.67 -12.49 10.95
CA CYS A 117 -18.82 -12.37 11.85
C CYS A 117 -19.57 -13.70 12.02
N ASP A 118 -20.35 -13.80 13.09
CA ASP A 118 -21.09 -15.02 13.47
C ASP A 118 -21.96 -15.58 12.33
N ALA A 119 -22.59 -14.71 11.53
CA ALA A 119 -23.48 -15.14 10.44
C ALA A 119 -22.70 -15.86 9.32
N ILE A 120 -21.56 -15.31 8.89
CA ILE A 120 -20.73 -15.90 7.84
C ILE A 120 -20.06 -17.17 8.35
N VAL A 121 -19.51 -17.13 9.56
CA VAL A 121 -18.88 -18.30 10.18
C VAL A 121 -19.88 -19.43 10.39
N GLY A 122 -21.11 -19.13 10.83
CA GLY A 122 -22.17 -20.12 10.96
C GLY A 122 -22.53 -20.78 9.62
N ALA A 123 -22.68 -19.97 8.56
CA ALA A 123 -22.95 -20.48 7.21
C ALA A 123 -21.80 -21.34 6.66
N LYS A 124 -20.55 -20.90 6.82
CA LYS A 124 -19.36 -21.64 6.38
C LYS A 124 -19.18 -22.93 7.19
N THR A 125 -19.39 -22.89 8.50
CA THR A 125 -19.34 -24.08 9.39
C THR A 125 -20.35 -25.14 8.97
N LYS A 126 -21.58 -24.74 8.59
CA LYS A 126 -22.59 -25.68 8.08
C LYS A 126 -22.11 -26.41 6.83
N LEU A 127 -21.44 -25.71 5.91
CA LEU A 127 -20.86 -26.32 4.70
C LEU A 127 -19.68 -27.24 5.03
N LEU A 128 -18.79 -26.81 5.94
CA LEU A 128 -17.61 -27.61 6.33
C LEU A 128 -17.98 -28.90 7.08
N ASN A 129 -19.15 -28.95 7.71
CA ASN A 129 -19.69 -30.13 8.38
C ASN A 129 -20.48 -31.07 7.44
N ASP A 130 -20.73 -30.67 6.18
CA ASP A 130 -21.31 -31.57 5.18
C ASP A 130 -20.23 -32.50 4.64
N ASP A 131 -20.44 -33.81 4.73
CA ASP A 131 -19.45 -34.81 4.34
C ASP A 131 -19.09 -34.77 2.84
N ASN A 132 -20.05 -34.47 1.96
CA ASN A 132 -19.80 -34.39 0.53
C ASN A 132 -19.00 -33.14 0.18
N VAL A 133 -19.34 -32.02 0.82
CA VAL A 133 -18.57 -30.78 0.69
C VAL A 133 -17.15 -31.00 1.18
N ARG A 134 -16.97 -31.56 2.38
CA ARG A 134 -15.66 -31.82 2.97
C ARG A 134 -14.81 -32.76 2.11
N ALA A 135 -15.38 -33.83 1.56
CA ALA A 135 -14.68 -34.70 0.63
C ALA A 135 -14.20 -33.95 -0.63
N GLY A 136 -15.00 -32.99 -1.13
CA GLY A 136 -14.63 -32.13 -2.25
C GLY A 136 -13.59 -31.06 -1.93
N LEU A 137 -13.51 -30.61 -0.67
CA LEU A 137 -12.55 -29.61 -0.19
C LEU A 137 -11.18 -30.20 0.16
N PHE A 138 -11.11 -31.49 0.52
CA PHE A 138 -9.89 -32.20 0.90
C PHE A 138 -9.61 -33.41 0.00
N PRO A 139 -9.57 -33.25 -1.34
CA PRO A 139 -9.55 -34.39 -2.27
C PRO A 139 -8.32 -35.30 -2.12
N LYS A 140 -7.20 -34.78 -1.58
CA LYS A 140 -5.95 -35.53 -1.38
C LYS A 140 -5.68 -35.91 0.09
N ASP A 141 -6.43 -35.33 1.03
CA ASP A 141 -6.09 -35.34 2.45
C ASP A 141 -7.20 -35.93 3.34
N MET A 142 -8.33 -36.35 2.78
CA MET A 142 -9.49 -36.87 3.54
C MET A 142 -9.12 -37.98 4.53
N ASP A 143 -8.23 -38.91 4.17
CA ASP A 143 -7.82 -40.03 5.04
C ASP A 143 -6.98 -39.57 6.24
N THR A 144 -6.35 -38.40 6.13
CA THR A 144 -5.50 -37.81 7.17
C THR A 144 -6.16 -36.62 7.87
N LEU A 145 -7.35 -36.24 7.42
CA LEU A 145 -8.08 -35.09 7.94
C LEU A 145 -8.59 -35.39 9.34
N THR A 146 -8.13 -34.59 10.31
CA THR A 146 -8.65 -34.60 11.66
C THR A 146 -9.45 -33.32 11.89
N VAL A 147 -10.74 -33.43 12.18
CA VAL A 147 -11.58 -32.30 12.58
C VAL A 147 -11.65 -32.29 14.11
N ALA A 148 -11.22 -31.19 14.72
CA ALA A 148 -11.26 -31.04 16.17
C ALA A 148 -12.65 -30.61 16.61
N ALA A 149 -13.12 -31.16 17.74
CA ALA A 149 -14.29 -30.61 18.42
C ALA A 149 -13.95 -29.21 18.95
N PRO A 150 -14.89 -28.24 18.95
CA PRO A 150 -14.63 -26.90 19.49
C PRO A 150 -14.20 -27.00 20.97
N VAL A 151 -12.94 -26.67 21.26
CA VAL A 151 -12.45 -26.56 22.65
C VAL A 151 -12.74 -25.15 23.14
N ASP A 152 -13.40 -25.03 24.29
CA ASP A 152 -13.74 -23.77 24.97
C ASP A 152 -14.62 -22.76 24.19
N GLY A 153 -15.27 -23.18 23.09
CA GLY A 153 -16.25 -22.36 22.35
C GLY A 153 -15.68 -21.09 21.68
N LYS A 154 -14.35 -20.98 21.55
CA LYS A 154 -13.67 -19.79 21.03
C LYS A 154 -13.24 -19.90 19.56
N ALA A 155 -12.89 -21.09 19.10
CA ALA A 155 -12.78 -21.40 17.67
C ALA A 155 -14.02 -22.20 17.24
N THR A 156 -14.72 -21.73 16.21
CA THR A 156 -16.01 -22.32 15.81
C THR A 156 -15.82 -23.64 15.07
N TRP A 157 -14.74 -23.74 14.29
CA TRP A 157 -14.39 -24.95 13.56
C TRP A 157 -12.87 -25.04 13.34
N GLN A 158 -12.29 -26.23 13.51
CA GLN A 158 -10.85 -26.46 13.30
C GLN A 158 -10.58 -27.82 12.68
N CYS A 159 -9.58 -27.87 11.79
CA CYS A 159 -9.07 -29.13 11.27
C CYS A 159 -7.55 -29.12 11.09
N GLN A 160 -7.00 -30.33 10.95
CA GLN A 160 -5.58 -30.55 10.74
C GLN A 160 -5.37 -31.66 9.69
N VAL A 161 -4.35 -31.44 8.87
CA VAL A 161 -3.73 -32.39 7.94
C VAL A 161 -2.21 -32.31 8.14
N PRO A 162 -1.39 -33.24 7.62
CA PRO A 162 0.06 -33.24 7.89
C PRO A 162 0.76 -31.94 7.52
N SER A 163 0.38 -31.34 6.39
CA SER A 163 0.98 -30.11 5.85
C SER A 163 0.36 -28.82 6.38
N ALA A 164 -0.79 -28.86 7.08
CA ALA A 164 -1.49 -27.64 7.47
C ALA A 164 -2.48 -27.80 8.64
N SER A 165 -2.81 -26.68 9.27
CA SER A 165 -3.96 -26.53 10.18
C SER A 165 -4.84 -25.39 9.73
N TYR A 166 -6.15 -25.53 9.92
CA TYR A 166 -7.14 -24.50 9.61
C TYR A 166 -8.03 -24.21 10.82
N SER A 167 -8.25 -22.93 11.09
CA SER A 167 -9.17 -22.44 12.12
C SER A 167 -10.15 -21.43 11.55
N LEU A 168 -11.43 -21.56 11.90
CA LEU A 168 -12.49 -20.60 11.59
C LEU A 168 -13.04 -20.01 12.88
N ILE A 169 -12.98 -18.69 13.01
CA ILE A 169 -13.28 -17.95 14.24
C ILE A 169 -14.39 -16.92 13.97
N ALA A 170 -15.42 -16.95 14.81
CA ALA A 170 -16.46 -15.93 14.81
C ALA A 170 -16.09 -14.76 15.73
N CYS A 171 -15.81 -13.59 15.14
CA CYS A 171 -15.49 -12.38 15.89
C CYS A 171 -15.83 -11.12 15.10
N ASP A 172 -16.34 -10.10 15.81
CA ASP A 172 -16.40 -8.73 15.30
C ASP A 172 -14.98 -8.14 15.29
N LEU A 173 -14.51 -7.70 14.11
CA LEU A 173 -13.17 -7.15 13.93
C LEU A 173 -12.94 -5.81 14.65
N GLY A 174 -14.01 -5.11 15.05
CA GLY A 174 -13.90 -3.89 15.86
C GLY A 174 -13.82 -4.16 17.38
N ASP A 175 -13.92 -5.42 17.81
CA ASP A 175 -13.68 -5.87 19.20
C ASP A 175 -12.31 -6.56 19.31
N ILE A 176 -11.28 -5.73 19.48
CA ILE A 176 -9.88 -6.17 19.54
C ILE A 176 -9.61 -7.11 20.72
N GLN A 177 -10.28 -6.90 21.87
CA GLN A 177 -10.06 -7.74 23.06
C GLN A 177 -10.58 -9.16 22.83
N ARG A 178 -11.79 -9.28 22.27
CA ARG A 178 -12.35 -10.58 21.89
C ARG A 178 -11.49 -11.23 20.82
N LEU A 179 -11.08 -10.47 19.79
CA LEU A 179 -10.24 -10.97 18.72
C LEU A 179 -8.94 -11.57 19.24
N ASP A 180 -8.22 -10.83 20.09
CA ASP A 180 -6.99 -11.27 20.74
C ASP A 180 -7.18 -12.60 21.49
N SER A 181 -8.21 -12.67 22.32
CA SER A 181 -8.51 -13.87 23.12
C SER A 181 -8.84 -15.09 22.25
N THR A 182 -9.53 -14.89 21.12
CA THR A 182 -9.94 -15.97 20.22
C THR A 182 -8.79 -16.47 19.35
N LEU A 183 -7.91 -15.59 18.85
CA LEU A 183 -6.70 -16.02 18.14
C LEU A 183 -5.77 -16.84 19.05
N ASN A 184 -5.62 -16.43 20.31
CA ASN A 184 -4.84 -17.19 21.30
C ASN A 184 -5.45 -18.57 21.56
N ALA A 185 -6.76 -18.66 21.72
CA ALA A 185 -7.45 -19.92 21.92
C ALA A 185 -7.39 -20.84 20.68
N ALA A 186 -7.35 -20.27 19.48
CA ALA A 186 -7.16 -21.01 18.24
C ALA A 186 -5.71 -21.51 18.03
N GLY A 187 -4.78 -21.11 18.89
CA GLY A 187 -3.37 -21.54 18.84
C GLY A 187 -2.55 -20.81 17.79
N VAL A 188 -2.90 -19.57 17.43
CA VAL A 188 -2.09 -18.76 16.50
C VAL A 188 -0.78 -18.33 17.19
N ASP A 189 0.33 -18.93 16.77
CA ASP A 189 1.66 -18.57 17.27
C ASP A 189 2.15 -17.28 16.61
N ARG A 190 2.06 -16.17 17.34
CA ARG A 190 2.38 -14.81 16.88
C ARG A 190 3.87 -14.57 16.65
N SER A 191 4.74 -15.49 17.08
CA SER A 191 6.19 -15.38 16.86
C SER A 191 6.61 -15.80 15.45
N LEU A 192 5.75 -16.54 14.74
CA LEU A 192 6.01 -17.02 13.39
C LEU A 192 5.85 -15.90 12.35
N PRO A 193 6.55 -16.02 11.19
CA PRO A 193 6.24 -15.21 10.03
C PRO A 193 4.76 -15.29 9.70
N THR A 194 4.10 -14.12 9.62
CA THR A 194 2.64 -14.07 9.49
C THR A 194 2.23 -13.15 8.36
N LEU A 195 1.51 -13.71 7.38
CA LEU A 195 0.81 -12.94 6.36
C LEU A 195 -0.62 -12.67 6.82
N ILE A 196 -0.98 -11.39 6.90
CA ILE A 196 -2.33 -10.93 7.23
C ILE A 196 -3.02 -10.52 5.93
N LEU A 197 -4.24 -11.01 5.71
CA LEU A 197 -5.08 -10.66 4.56
C LEU A 197 -6.33 -9.93 5.04
N ALA A 198 -6.69 -8.85 4.35
CA ALA A 198 -8.02 -8.25 4.47
C ALA A 198 -8.50 -7.78 3.08
N GLU A 199 -9.43 -8.52 2.49
CA GLU A 199 -9.85 -8.36 1.09
C GLU A 199 -11.30 -7.82 1.02
N CYS A 200 -11.45 -6.51 0.81
CA CYS A 200 -12.67 -5.72 0.98
C CYS A 200 -13.19 -5.75 2.43
N VAL A 201 -12.45 -5.15 3.37
CA VAL A 201 -12.76 -5.28 4.80
C VAL A 201 -12.70 -3.96 5.54
N LEU A 202 -11.57 -3.25 5.46
CA LEU A 202 -11.35 -2.04 6.25
C LEU A 202 -12.22 -0.88 5.76
N SER A 203 -12.67 -0.94 4.51
CA SER A 203 -13.64 0.01 3.95
C SER A 203 -15.01 -0.05 4.65
N TYR A 204 -15.41 -1.18 5.24
CA TYR A 204 -16.68 -1.30 5.98
C TYR A 204 -16.58 -0.87 7.44
N LEU A 205 -15.39 -0.86 8.01
CA LEU A 205 -15.19 -0.46 9.41
C LEU A 205 -15.24 1.06 9.55
N ALA A 206 -15.75 1.53 10.71
CA ALA A 206 -15.53 2.92 11.11
C ALA A 206 -14.03 3.26 11.06
N PRO A 207 -13.64 4.46 10.57
CA PRO A 207 -12.24 4.83 10.39
C PRO A 207 -11.37 4.54 11.63
N GLU A 208 -11.86 4.90 12.81
CA GLU A 208 -11.18 4.72 14.10
C GLU A 208 -10.99 3.24 14.42
N LYS A 209 -12.02 2.42 14.22
CA LYS A 209 -11.98 0.97 14.47
C LYS A 209 -11.03 0.24 13.53
N GLY A 210 -11.07 0.56 12.24
CA GLY A 210 -10.11 -0.01 11.29
C GLY A 210 -8.67 0.41 11.59
N THR A 211 -8.45 1.63 12.08
CA THR A 211 -7.12 2.09 12.49
C THR A 211 -6.64 1.42 13.78
N MET A 212 -7.53 1.21 14.75
CA MET A 212 -7.23 0.40 15.94
C MET A 212 -6.86 -1.03 15.57
N LEU A 213 -7.57 -1.65 14.63
CA LEU A 213 -7.24 -2.98 14.12
C LEU A 213 -5.85 -3.01 13.47
N LEU A 214 -5.57 -2.08 12.55
CA LEU A 214 -4.26 -1.98 11.90
C LEU A 214 -3.11 -1.82 12.90
N ARG A 215 -3.30 -0.98 13.92
CA ARG A 215 -2.32 -0.79 15.01
C ARG A 215 -2.09 -2.08 15.78
N TRP A 216 -3.18 -2.69 16.24
CA TRP A 216 -3.09 -3.92 17.01
C TRP A 216 -2.41 -5.04 16.21
N LEU A 217 -2.68 -5.15 14.91
CA LEU A 217 -2.02 -6.12 14.04
C LEU A 217 -0.51 -5.88 13.94
N ALA A 218 -0.07 -4.63 13.75
CA ALA A 218 1.35 -4.29 13.70
C ALA A 218 2.06 -4.63 15.02
N GLU A 219 1.41 -4.40 16.16
CA GLU A 219 1.97 -4.66 17.49
C GLU A 219 1.94 -6.15 17.86
N THR A 220 0.95 -6.89 17.36
CA THR A 220 0.73 -8.31 17.67
C THR A 220 1.68 -9.23 16.93
N PHE A 221 2.02 -8.91 15.68
CA PHE A 221 2.84 -9.74 14.81
C PHE A 221 4.16 -9.04 14.48
N SER A 222 5.20 -9.31 15.25
CA SER A 222 6.52 -8.67 15.09
C SER A 222 7.16 -8.95 13.72
N THR A 223 6.93 -10.14 13.18
CA THR A 223 7.31 -10.56 11.82
C THR A 223 6.05 -10.68 10.95
N GLY A 224 5.18 -9.68 11.08
CA GLY A 224 3.93 -9.57 10.35
C GLY A 224 4.07 -8.71 9.10
N SER A 225 3.36 -9.11 8.05
CA SER A 225 3.12 -8.31 6.86
C SER A 225 1.64 -8.39 6.51
N ILE A 226 1.05 -7.28 6.08
CA ILE A 226 -0.36 -7.18 5.74
C ILE A 226 -0.54 -6.88 4.25
N ALA A 227 -1.46 -7.60 3.61
CA ALA A 227 -1.95 -7.33 2.27
C ALA A 227 -3.45 -7.02 2.32
N LEU A 228 -3.78 -5.78 1.99
CA LEU A 228 -5.14 -5.27 1.99
C LEU A 228 -5.59 -5.02 0.56
N TYR A 229 -6.79 -5.43 0.20
CA TYR A 229 -7.44 -4.98 -1.04
C TYR A 229 -8.69 -4.20 -0.66
N ASP A 230 -8.77 -2.93 -1.00
CA ASP A 230 -9.94 -2.09 -0.68
C ASP A 230 -10.10 -0.97 -1.72
N PRO A 231 -11.28 -0.35 -1.81
CA PRO A 231 -11.47 0.86 -2.60
C PRO A 231 -10.49 1.98 -2.20
N ILE A 232 -10.16 2.85 -3.15
CA ILE A 232 -9.33 4.06 -2.94
C ILE A 232 -9.95 5.24 -3.70
N GLY A 233 -9.64 6.47 -3.29
CA GLY A 233 -10.05 7.68 -4.01
C GLY A 233 -11.54 8.00 -3.88
N LEU A 234 -12.21 7.48 -2.85
CA LEU A 234 -13.63 7.72 -2.59
C LEU A 234 -13.81 9.02 -1.78
N GLN A 235 -14.75 9.86 -2.19
CA GLN A 235 -15.21 11.05 -1.48
C GLN A 235 -16.27 10.66 -0.47
N ALA A 236 -16.20 11.20 0.75
CA ALA A 236 -17.26 10.96 1.72
C ALA A 236 -18.54 11.71 1.32
N ASN A 237 -19.70 11.06 1.40
CA ASN A 237 -20.96 11.79 1.54
C ASN A 237 -20.99 12.38 2.95
N GLU A 238 -20.83 13.68 3.08
CA GLU A 238 -21.18 14.39 4.31
C GLU A 238 -22.70 14.34 4.48
N GLU A 239 -23.19 13.30 5.15
CA GLU A 239 -24.52 13.31 5.73
C GLU A 239 -24.50 14.24 6.95
N GLY A 240 -24.59 15.55 6.69
CA GLY A 240 -24.84 16.59 7.69
C GLY A 240 -23.66 17.51 8.00
N ASP A 241 -23.49 18.57 7.21
CA ASP A 241 -23.60 19.95 7.69
C ASP A 241 -23.56 20.90 6.46
N SER A 242 -24.73 21.29 5.96
CA SER A 242 -24.85 22.12 4.76
C SER A 242 -24.48 23.60 4.97
N ASP A 243 -24.07 23.99 6.18
CA ASP A 243 -23.97 25.40 6.58
C ASP A 243 -22.52 25.90 6.78
N SER A 244 -21.48 25.11 6.47
CA SER A 244 -20.10 25.60 6.55
C SER A 244 -19.67 26.34 5.27
N PRO A 245 -19.25 27.63 5.31
CA PRO A 245 -19.02 28.44 4.11
C PRO A 245 -17.72 28.12 3.35
N SER A 246 -16.94 27.11 3.78
CA SER A 246 -15.62 26.79 3.20
C SER A 246 -15.60 25.55 2.30
N ASN A 247 -16.73 24.87 2.09
CA ASN A 247 -16.77 23.68 1.26
C ASN A 247 -16.78 24.06 -0.23
N ILE A 248 -15.58 24.18 -0.81
CA ILE A 248 -15.42 24.03 -2.26
C ILE A 248 -15.99 22.65 -2.60
N LYS A 249 -17.19 22.61 -3.21
CA LYS A 249 -17.77 21.39 -3.77
C LYS A 249 -16.83 20.87 -4.85
N GLN A 250 -15.88 20.03 -4.45
CA GLN A 250 -15.14 19.22 -5.39
C GLN A 250 -16.13 18.19 -5.92
N GLU A 251 -16.45 18.27 -7.21
CA GLU A 251 -17.41 17.38 -7.85
C GLU A 251 -17.00 15.92 -7.60
N SER A 252 -17.86 15.16 -6.90
CA SER A 252 -17.66 13.72 -6.75
C SER A 252 -17.65 13.09 -8.15
N GLY A 253 -16.60 12.35 -8.49
CA GLY A 253 -16.51 11.66 -9.77
C GLY A 253 -17.71 10.72 -9.98
N ALA A 254 -18.16 10.55 -11.22
CA ALA A 254 -19.31 9.71 -11.56
C ALA A 254 -19.17 8.26 -11.04
N PHE A 255 -17.94 7.74 -11.01
CA PHE A 255 -17.63 6.42 -10.45
C PHE A 255 -18.00 6.30 -8.97
N ASP A 256 -17.57 7.28 -8.19
CA ASP A 256 -17.70 7.29 -6.73
C ASP A 256 -19.18 7.37 -6.30
N SER A 257 -19.94 8.25 -6.93
CA SER A 257 -21.40 8.35 -6.72
C SER A 257 -22.13 7.03 -7.06
N THR A 258 -21.69 6.33 -8.11
CA THR A 258 -22.28 5.05 -8.53
C THR A 258 -21.96 3.95 -7.52
N LEU A 259 -20.70 3.86 -7.07
CA LEU A 259 -20.26 2.88 -6.09
C LEU A 259 -20.99 3.06 -4.76
N GLN A 260 -21.09 4.30 -4.29
CA GLN A 260 -21.79 4.61 -3.04
C GLN A 260 -23.27 4.30 -3.13
N ARG A 261 -23.93 4.64 -4.25
CA ARG A 261 -25.34 4.29 -4.46
C ARG A 261 -25.54 2.77 -4.48
N TYR A 262 -24.62 2.01 -5.07
CA TYR A 262 -24.66 0.55 -5.05
C TYR A 262 -24.66 0.00 -3.61
N PHE A 263 -23.74 0.46 -2.76
CA PHE A 263 -23.68 0.03 -1.36
C PHE A 263 -24.87 0.54 -0.53
N ALA A 264 -25.33 1.76 -0.75
CA ALA A 264 -26.51 2.31 -0.08
C ALA A 264 -27.78 1.50 -0.36
N VAL A 265 -27.98 1.05 -1.61
CA VAL A 265 -29.11 0.15 -1.98
C VAL A 265 -29.02 -1.20 -1.25
N LYS A 266 -27.81 -1.66 -0.91
CA LYS A 266 -27.57 -2.86 -0.10
C LYS A 266 -27.72 -2.63 1.41
N GLY A 267 -27.96 -1.39 1.84
CA GLY A 267 -28.01 -1.01 3.26
C GLY A 267 -26.65 -1.11 3.94
N CYS A 268 -25.57 -0.89 3.19
CA CYS A 268 -24.20 -0.89 3.68
C CYS A 268 -23.50 0.41 3.27
N THR A 269 -22.65 0.94 4.14
CA THR A 269 -21.87 2.15 3.89
C THR A 269 -20.38 1.82 3.89
N LEU A 270 -19.63 2.35 2.93
CA LEU A 270 -18.17 2.31 2.94
C LEU A 270 -17.62 3.35 3.93
N ARG A 271 -17.78 3.06 5.23
CA ARG A 271 -17.44 3.98 6.34
C ARG A 271 -15.98 4.44 6.32
N GLY A 272 -15.06 3.61 5.83
CA GLY A 272 -13.63 3.93 5.75
C GLY A 272 -13.32 5.17 4.90
N ALA A 273 -14.13 5.44 3.87
CA ALA A 273 -13.97 6.59 2.98
C ALA A 273 -14.18 7.95 3.68
N ARG A 274 -14.79 7.97 4.88
CA ARG A 274 -14.96 9.18 5.69
C ARG A 274 -13.64 9.72 6.23
N GLY A 275 -12.67 8.84 6.49
CA GLY A 275 -11.40 9.22 7.12
C GLY A 275 -10.19 9.18 6.18
N TYR A 276 -10.22 8.37 5.12
CA TYR A 276 -9.07 8.12 4.26
C TYR A 276 -9.50 8.04 2.81
N ARG A 277 -8.94 8.91 1.96
CA ARG A 277 -9.33 9.04 0.54
C ARG A 277 -8.16 8.77 -0.39
N THR A 278 -7.03 9.42 -0.14
CA THR A 278 -5.87 9.38 -1.03
C THR A 278 -4.87 8.29 -0.62
N ALA A 279 -3.96 7.91 -1.53
CA ALA A 279 -2.86 7.04 -1.17
C ALA A 279 -2.03 7.61 0.00
N ALA A 280 -1.84 8.93 0.08
CA ALA A 280 -1.15 9.57 1.18
C ALA A 280 -1.91 9.43 2.52
N ASP A 281 -3.24 9.53 2.51
CA ASP A 281 -4.07 9.29 3.71
C ASP A 281 -3.92 7.87 4.21
N HIS A 282 -3.97 6.88 3.31
CA HIS A 282 -3.79 5.48 3.65
C HIS A 282 -2.36 5.18 4.12
N ALA A 283 -1.35 5.82 3.54
CA ALA A 283 0.03 5.71 3.98
C ALA A 283 0.20 6.25 5.41
N ARG A 284 -0.33 7.43 5.71
CA ARG A 284 -0.40 7.98 7.07
C ARG A 284 -1.12 7.05 8.03
N ARG A 285 -2.25 6.48 7.60
CA ARG A 285 -3.02 5.53 8.39
C ARG A 285 -2.19 4.32 8.77
N LEU A 286 -1.49 3.71 7.82
CA LEU A 286 -0.66 2.53 8.07
C LEU A 286 0.55 2.88 8.94
N LEU A 287 1.27 3.94 8.59
CA LEU A 287 2.55 4.29 9.21
C LEU A 287 2.38 5.01 10.55
N ALA A 288 1.80 6.22 10.54
CA ALA A 288 1.72 7.05 11.75
C ALA A 288 0.68 6.55 12.75
N LEU A 289 -0.47 6.07 12.28
CA LEU A 289 -1.56 5.65 13.18
C LEU A 289 -1.55 4.15 13.46
N GLY A 290 -1.23 3.34 12.45
CA GLY A 290 -1.17 1.88 12.50
C GLY A 290 0.19 1.33 12.92
N HIS A 291 1.20 2.17 13.09
CA HIS A 291 2.55 1.80 13.58
C HIS A 291 3.31 0.80 12.70
N TRP A 292 2.88 0.60 11.45
CA TRP A 292 3.65 -0.14 10.46
C TRP A 292 4.91 0.65 10.07
N GLN A 293 5.97 -0.05 9.67
CA GLN A 293 7.25 0.59 9.36
C GLN A 293 7.36 0.99 7.89
N ASN A 294 6.80 0.17 7.00
CA ASN A 294 6.81 0.42 5.56
C ASN A 294 5.41 0.23 4.98
N CYS A 295 5.10 0.96 3.91
CA CYS A 295 3.90 0.75 3.12
C CYS A 295 4.14 0.93 1.62
N ARG A 296 3.42 0.16 0.81
CA ARG A 296 3.39 0.26 -0.66
C ARG A 296 1.94 0.18 -1.12
N ILE A 297 1.51 1.12 -1.95
CA ILE A 297 0.14 1.23 -2.43
C ILE A 297 0.15 1.21 -3.96
N LEU A 298 -0.62 0.31 -4.55
CA LEU A 298 -0.71 0.10 -6.00
C LEU A 298 -2.19 0.00 -6.40
N ASP A 299 -2.62 0.77 -7.39
CA ASP A 299 -3.96 0.62 -7.95
C ASP A 299 -4.06 -0.64 -8.83
N MET A 300 -5.27 -1.02 -9.23
CA MET A 300 -5.45 -2.23 -10.02
C MET A 300 -4.95 -2.09 -11.47
N ASN A 301 -4.74 -0.87 -11.98
CA ASN A 301 -4.07 -0.67 -13.27
C ASN A 301 -2.59 -1.05 -13.18
N GLY A 302 -1.95 -0.63 -12.09
CA GLY A 302 -0.60 -1.03 -11.72
C GLY A 302 -0.48 -2.53 -11.52
N VAL A 303 -1.43 -3.16 -10.80
CA VAL A 303 -1.52 -4.62 -10.65
C VAL A 303 -1.67 -5.30 -12.00
N PHE A 304 -2.61 -4.87 -12.85
CA PHE A 304 -2.80 -5.46 -14.17
C PHE A 304 -1.50 -5.39 -14.99
N ALA A 305 -0.81 -4.25 -14.94
CA ALA A 305 0.45 -4.08 -15.66
C ALA A 305 1.60 -4.91 -15.06
N ALA A 306 1.65 -5.11 -13.74
CA ALA A 306 2.72 -5.81 -13.04
C ALA A 306 2.54 -7.33 -13.03
N CYS A 307 1.30 -7.81 -12.97
CA CYS A 307 0.98 -9.22 -12.75
C CYS A 307 0.48 -9.94 -14.01
N THR A 308 0.31 -9.25 -15.15
CA THR A 308 -0.10 -9.91 -16.41
C THR A 308 0.91 -9.71 -17.53
N THR A 309 1.33 -10.82 -18.14
CA THR A 309 2.17 -10.84 -19.33
C THR A 309 1.34 -10.48 -20.58
N THR A 310 2.01 -10.24 -21.70
CA THR A 310 1.34 -10.02 -22.98
C THR A 310 0.47 -11.22 -23.37
N GLU A 311 0.97 -12.43 -23.12
CA GLU A 311 0.29 -13.70 -23.36
C GLU A 311 -0.97 -13.81 -22.50
N GLU A 312 -0.88 -13.45 -21.23
CA GLU A 312 -2.02 -13.47 -20.32
C GLU A 312 -3.09 -12.44 -20.71
N LYS A 313 -2.68 -11.24 -21.13
CA LYS A 313 -3.60 -10.23 -21.68
C LYS A 313 -4.33 -10.72 -22.93
N ARG A 314 -3.63 -11.44 -23.82
CA ARG A 314 -4.26 -12.07 -24.99
C ARG A 314 -5.25 -13.15 -24.56
N ARG A 315 -4.90 -14.00 -23.59
CA ARG A 315 -5.79 -15.04 -23.05
C ARG A 315 -7.09 -14.41 -22.51
N LEU A 316 -6.98 -13.39 -21.66
CA LEU A 316 -8.13 -12.67 -21.10
C LEU A 316 -9.02 -12.05 -22.19
N ALA A 317 -8.43 -11.52 -23.26
CA ALA A 317 -9.17 -10.96 -24.39
C ALA A 317 -9.98 -12.00 -25.18
N LEU A 318 -9.63 -13.29 -25.07
CA LEU A 318 -10.30 -14.39 -25.77
C LEU A 318 -11.39 -15.08 -24.93
N LEU A 319 -11.51 -14.77 -23.63
CA LEU A 319 -12.49 -15.42 -22.75
C LEU A 319 -13.93 -14.98 -23.06
N GLU A 320 -14.13 -13.68 -23.32
CA GLU A 320 -15.43 -13.12 -23.70
C GLU A 320 -15.27 -11.77 -24.42
N PRO A 321 -16.26 -11.36 -25.25
CA PRO A 321 -16.28 -10.02 -25.85
C PRO A 321 -16.23 -8.93 -24.80
N PHE A 322 -15.41 -7.90 -25.04
CA PHE A 322 -15.22 -6.79 -24.11
C PHE A 322 -14.88 -5.48 -24.84
N ASP A 323 -15.68 -4.44 -24.62
CA ASP A 323 -15.52 -3.10 -25.19
C ASP A 323 -15.50 -1.97 -24.14
N GLU A 324 -15.80 -2.24 -22.87
CA GLU A 324 -15.83 -1.28 -21.75
C GLU A 324 -14.43 -0.94 -21.18
N TYR A 325 -13.41 -0.74 -22.03
CA TYR A 325 -12.02 -0.54 -21.59
C TYR A 325 -11.82 0.73 -20.74
N ALA A 326 -12.54 1.81 -21.06
CA ALA A 326 -12.48 3.04 -20.28
C ALA A 326 -13.01 2.82 -18.86
N ASP A 327 -14.14 2.13 -18.72
CA ASP A 327 -14.74 1.81 -17.43
C ASP A 327 -13.87 0.84 -16.64
N PHE A 328 -13.20 -0.11 -17.30
CA PHE A 328 -12.23 -0.99 -16.64
C PHE A 328 -11.04 -0.22 -16.07
N MET A 329 -10.44 0.68 -16.85
CA MET A 329 -9.35 1.52 -16.36
C MET A 329 -9.79 2.43 -15.20
N LEU A 330 -11.00 2.98 -15.30
CA LEU A 330 -11.59 3.83 -14.26
C LEU A 330 -11.89 3.05 -12.98
N CYS A 331 -12.51 1.88 -13.08
CA CYS A 331 -12.74 0.98 -11.94
C CYS A 331 -11.42 0.64 -11.26
N ASN A 332 -10.41 0.27 -12.05
CA ASN A 332 -9.11 -0.14 -11.54
C ASN A 332 -8.36 0.97 -10.80
N ALA A 333 -8.61 2.24 -11.15
CA ALA A 333 -8.02 3.39 -10.47
C ALA A 333 -8.63 3.65 -9.08
N HIS A 334 -9.79 3.05 -8.78
CA HIS A 334 -10.53 3.24 -7.52
C HIS A 334 -10.51 2.00 -6.61
N TYR A 335 -9.63 1.03 -6.90
CA TYR A 335 -9.29 -0.06 -6.00
C TYR A 335 -7.77 -0.17 -5.93
N ALA A 336 -7.26 -0.52 -4.76
CA ALA A 336 -5.84 -0.67 -4.56
C ALA A 336 -5.52 -1.89 -3.71
N ILE A 337 -4.32 -2.43 -3.94
CA ILE A 337 -3.63 -3.27 -2.97
C ILE A 337 -2.75 -2.37 -2.10
N TYR A 338 -2.86 -2.52 -0.78
CA TYR A 338 -2.03 -1.87 0.22
C TYR A 338 -1.21 -2.93 0.92
N LEU A 339 0.10 -2.82 0.80
CA LEU A 339 1.06 -3.71 1.44
C LEU A 339 1.72 -2.94 2.57
N ALA A 340 1.79 -3.52 3.76
CA ALA A 340 2.51 -2.95 4.89
C ALA A 340 3.28 -4.03 5.64
N ASP A 341 4.43 -3.66 6.20
CA ASP A 341 5.32 -4.59 6.88
C ASP A 341 6.11 -3.88 7.99
N ASN A 342 6.58 -4.68 8.95
CA ASN A 342 7.41 -4.23 10.07
C ASN A 342 8.91 -4.49 9.82
N CYS A 343 9.29 -4.78 8.57
CA CYS A 343 10.67 -5.11 8.25
C CYS A 343 11.57 -3.88 8.41
N LYS A 344 12.69 -4.04 9.14
CA LYS A 344 13.66 -2.95 9.33
C LYS A 344 14.50 -2.69 8.08
N ASP A 345 14.51 -3.63 7.13
CA ASP A 345 15.28 -3.56 5.89
C ASP A 345 14.30 -3.56 4.70
N GLN A 346 14.03 -2.35 4.17
CA GLN A 346 12.97 -2.10 3.19
C GLN A 346 13.12 -2.90 1.89
N ASP A 347 14.35 -3.33 1.57
CA ASP A 347 14.68 -4.01 0.32
C ASP A 347 14.64 -5.54 0.44
N LYS A 348 14.50 -6.07 1.65
CA LYS A 348 14.52 -7.52 1.88
C LYS A 348 13.13 -8.16 2.04
N GLU A 349 12.11 -7.38 2.39
CA GLU A 349 10.77 -7.94 2.56
C GLU A 349 10.13 -8.32 1.23
N TRP A 350 9.35 -9.42 1.21
CA TRP A 350 8.67 -9.91 0.01
C TRP A 350 7.77 -8.85 -0.65
N ALA A 351 7.20 -7.93 0.13
CA ALA A 351 6.32 -6.87 -0.36
C ALA A 351 7.03 -5.92 -1.34
N ALA A 352 8.35 -5.73 -1.21
CA ALA A 352 9.14 -4.96 -2.16
C ALA A 352 9.19 -5.60 -3.56
N ASN A 353 9.01 -6.92 -3.63
CA ASN A 353 9.05 -7.74 -4.85
C ASN A 353 7.68 -7.94 -5.49
N PHE A 354 6.61 -7.32 -4.95
CA PHE A 354 5.28 -7.37 -5.58
C PHE A 354 5.32 -6.83 -7.01
N VAL A 355 6.03 -5.71 -7.20
CA VAL A 355 6.41 -5.17 -8.49
C VAL A 355 7.92 -5.29 -8.64
N ALA A 356 8.39 -5.76 -9.81
CA ALA A 356 9.82 -5.80 -10.10
C ALA A 356 10.47 -4.43 -9.92
N GLN A 357 11.74 -4.38 -9.49
CA GLN A 357 12.47 -3.14 -9.19
C GLN A 357 12.36 -2.07 -10.29
N THR A 358 12.53 -2.47 -11.56
CA THR A 358 12.42 -1.59 -12.74
C THR A 358 11.02 -0.99 -12.94
N HIS A 359 10.00 -1.54 -12.29
CA HIS A 359 8.60 -1.15 -12.40
C HIS A 359 8.04 -0.56 -11.10
N GLN A 360 8.84 -0.38 -10.04
CA GLN A 360 8.34 0.16 -8.76
C GLN A 360 7.73 1.55 -8.88
N HIS A 361 8.08 2.31 -9.91
CA HIS A 361 7.41 3.56 -10.28
C HIS A 361 5.90 3.46 -10.57
N ARG A 362 5.38 2.24 -10.72
CA ARG A 362 3.95 1.99 -10.89
C ARG A 362 3.20 2.07 -9.58
N TYR A 363 3.87 1.95 -8.43
CA TYR A 363 3.25 2.22 -7.15
C TYR A 363 2.69 3.64 -7.15
N LEU A 364 1.45 3.77 -6.70
CA LEU A 364 0.88 5.08 -6.39
C LEU A 364 1.72 5.75 -5.31
N LEU A 365 2.10 4.98 -4.30
CA LEU A 365 2.87 5.47 -3.18
C LEU A 365 3.77 4.39 -2.58
N THR A 366 5.02 4.76 -2.30
CA THR A 366 5.86 4.04 -1.33
C THR A 366 6.13 4.96 -0.15
N GLY A 367 6.11 4.41 1.06
CA GLY A 367 6.21 5.16 2.30
C GLY A 367 6.93 4.37 3.39
N SER A 368 7.64 5.07 4.26
CA SER A 368 8.30 4.47 5.42
C SER A 368 8.48 5.44 6.57
N CYS A 369 8.58 4.91 7.78
CA CYS A 369 8.93 5.67 8.97
C CYS A 369 10.44 5.92 9.01
N ALA A 370 10.85 7.19 9.14
CA ALA A 370 12.25 7.56 9.26
C ALA A 370 12.77 7.28 10.67
N PRO A 371 13.96 6.64 10.82
CA PRO A 371 14.56 6.43 12.12
C PRO A 371 14.96 7.77 12.76
N GLN A 372 14.52 8.00 14.01
CA GLN A 372 14.87 9.21 14.75
C GLN A 372 16.09 8.99 15.64
N VAL A 373 17.02 9.96 15.63
CA VAL A 373 18.32 9.87 16.32
C VAL A 373 18.23 10.18 17.83
N LYS A 374 17.08 10.67 18.33
CA LYS A 374 16.89 11.00 19.77
C LYS A 374 15.52 10.54 20.28
N GLU A 375 15.53 9.65 21.28
CA GLU A 375 14.39 9.24 22.10
C GLU A 375 14.11 10.27 23.20
N GLN A 376 13.57 11.45 22.88
CA GLN A 376 13.04 12.35 23.92
C GLN A 376 11.75 13.01 23.43
N GLU A 377 10.68 12.82 24.21
CA GLU A 377 9.25 13.18 23.98
C GLU A 377 8.52 12.30 22.95
N PRO A 378 7.16 12.19 22.98
CA PRO A 378 6.43 11.43 21.97
C PRO A 378 6.74 12.06 20.61
N SER A 379 7.69 11.45 19.91
CA SER A 379 8.24 12.05 18.73
C SER A 379 7.26 11.81 17.59
N ASP A 380 6.74 12.88 17.01
CA ASP A 380 5.85 12.77 15.87
C ASP A 380 6.48 11.84 14.82
N VAL A 381 5.69 10.89 14.30
CA VAL A 381 6.16 9.94 13.30
C VAL A 381 6.57 10.71 12.05
N VAL A 382 7.85 10.58 11.68
CA VAL A 382 8.40 11.19 10.47
C VAL A 382 8.21 10.20 9.33
N ILE A 383 7.38 10.54 8.36
CA ILE A 383 7.12 9.68 7.21
C ILE A 383 7.93 10.19 6.02
N ILE A 384 8.67 9.31 5.36
CA ILE A 384 9.25 9.57 4.04
C ILE A 384 8.39 8.82 3.03
N ARG A 385 7.84 9.54 2.05
CA ARG A 385 7.01 8.94 0.99
C ARG A 385 7.27 9.57 -0.37
N THR A 386 6.88 8.88 -1.43
CA THR A 386 6.89 9.45 -2.78
C THR A 386 5.95 10.64 -2.87
N PHE A 387 6.35 11.62 -3.67
CA PHE A 387 5.55 12.81 -3.96
C PHE A 387 4.21 12.46 -4.62
N GLN A 388 3.16 13.15 -4.16
CA GLN A 388 1.83 13.17 -4.75
C GLN A 388 1.54 14.58 -5.29
N HIS A 389 0.64 14.68 -6.28
CA HIS A 389 0.33 15.97 -6.91
C HIS A 389 -0.12 17.06 -5.91
N GLU A 390 -0.87 16.66 -4.88
CA GLU A 390 -1.36 17.54 -3.81
C GLU A 390 -0.23 18.18 -3.00
N ASP A 391 0.96 17.59 -2.96
CA ASP A 391 2.12 18.13 -2.25
C ASP A 391 2.75 19.34 -2.95
N LEU A 392 2.40 19.60 -4.23
CA LEU A 392 3.10 20.56 -5.08
C LEU A 392 3.20 21.97 -4.45
N ALA A 393 2.10 22.45 -3.88
CA ALA A 393 2.06 23.78 -3.26
C ALA A 393 3.01 23.86 -2.05
N ALA A 394 2.98 22.86 -1.18
CA ALA A 394 3.82 22.79 0.02
C ALA A 394 5.31 22.63 -0.34
N VAL A 395 5.63 21.75 -1.30
CA VAL A 395 7.00 21.55 -1.81
C VAL A 395 7.56 22.85 -2.40
N ARG A 396 6.78 23.57 -3.20
CA ARG A 396 7.20 24.86 -3.77
C ARG A 396 7.50 25.90 -2.71
N SER A 397 6.61 26.03 -1.71
CA SER A 397 6.77 26.95 -0.58
C SER A 397 8.00 26.59 0.26
N LEU A 398 8.20 25.29 0.55
CA LEU A 398 9.36 24.79 1.27
C LEU A 398 10.65 25.07 0.50
N PHE A 399 10.70 24.76 -0.80
CA PHE A 399 11.85 25.05 -1.66
C PHE A 399 12.18 26.54 -1.69
N GLU A 400 11.18 27.40 -1.87
CA GLU A 400 11.36 28.86 -1.93
C GLU A 400 11.92 29.39 -0.60
N SER A 401 11.28 29.06 0.51
CA SER A 401 11.67 29.56 1.84
C SER A 401 13.08 29.11 2.24
N THR A 402 13.43 27.84 2.05
CA THR A 402 14.76 27.32 2.43
C THR A 402 15.90 27.94 1.62
N HIS A 403 15.70 28.20 0.33
CA HIS A 403 16.73 28.83 -0.51
C HIS A 403 16.83 30.34 -0.26
N LEU A 404 15.71 31.02 0.00
CA LEU A 404 15.70 32.45 0.28
C LEU A 404 16.34 32.81 1.64
N GLU A 405 16.42 31.87 2.60
CA GLU A 405 17.23 32.03 3.83
C GLU A 405 18.69 32.43 3.51
N PHE A 406 19.24 31.91 2.42
CA PHE A 406 20.62 32.15 1.97
C PHE A 406 20.72 33.25 0.90
N ALA A 407 19.62 33.92 0.55
CA ALA A 407 19.58 34.94 -0.48
C ALA A 407 19.93 36.37 0.01
N LYS A 408 20.24 36.56 1.30
CA LYS A 408 20.61 37.88 1.86
C LYS A 408 21.81 38.44 1.08
N GLY A 409 21.56 39.49 0.28
CA GLY A 409 22.56 40.13 -0.59
C GLY A 409 22.74 39.54 -2.00
N SER A 410 22.18 38.37 -2.32
CA SER A 410 22.38 37.72 -3.64
C SER A 410 21.14 37.80 -4.54
N ARG A 411 21.21 38.65 -5.58
CA ARG A 411 20.19 38.69 -6.65
C ARG A 411 20.17 37.38 -7.45
N ALA A 412 21.32 36.71 -7.56
CA ALA A 412 21.44 35.49 -8.33
C ALA A 412 20.69 34.31 -7.68
N VAL A 413 20.74 34.17 -6.35
CA VAL A 413 19.94 33.15 -5.62
C VAL A 413 18.44 33.40 -5.81
N ARG A 414 17.98 34.66 -5.71
CA ARG A 414 16.58 35.01 -5.99
C ARG A 414 16.16 34.66 -7.42
N GLN A 415 17.03 34.94 -8.40
CA GLN A 415 16.76 34.61 -9.80
C GLN A 415 16.73 33.09 -10.02
N PHE A 416 17.62 32.33 -9.37
CA PHE A 416 17.62 30.87 -9.42
C PHE A 416 16.28 30.30 -8.92
N VAL A 417 15.83 30.71 -7.74
CA VAL A 417 14.56 30.28 -7.15
C VAL A 417 13.40 30.63 -8.08
N ALA A 418 13.33 31.88 -8.56
CA ALA A 418 12.29 32.31 -9.48
C ALA A 418 12.27 31.51 -10.79
N ASN A 419 13.44 31.16 -11.34
CA ASN A 419 13.55 30.37 -12.57
C ASN A 419 13.11 28.92 -12.39
N ARG A 420 13.27 28.33 -11.19
CA ARG A 420 12.78 26.97 -10.91
C ARG A 420 11.27 26.94 -10.67
N LEU A 421 10.69 27.99 -10.10
CA LEU A 421 9.27 28.07 -9.77
C LEU A 421 8.37 28.57 -10.92
N ARG A 422 8.94 29.25 -11.92
CA ARG A 422 8.19 29.87 -13.03
C ARG A 422 8.34 29.11 -14.35
N GLY A 423 7.29 29.17 -15.16
CA GLY A 423 7.30 28.72 -16.55
C GLY A 423 7.36 27.20 -16.71
N PRO A 424 7.08 26.67 -17.92
CA PRO A 424 7.01 25.23 -18.15
C PRO A 424 8.37 24.52 -18.06
N SER A 425 9.48 25.26 -18.03
CA SER A 425 10.84 24.71 -17.94
C SER A 425 11.42 24.67 -16.52
N GLY A 426 10.73 25.26 -15.53
CA GLY A 426 11.12 25.19 -14.14
C GLY A 426 10.83 23.82 -13.55
N ASP A 427 11.83 23.15 -12.97
CA ASP A 427 11.65 21.80 -12.43
C ASP A 427 10.87 21.77 -11.10
N MET A 428 10.69 22.93 -10.45
CA MET A 428 9.75 23.14 -9.33
C MET A 428 8.43 23.78 -9.79
N PHE A 429 8.28 24.09 -11.09
CA PHE A 429 7.00 24.53 -11.63
C PHE A 429 6.03 23.34 -11.69
N ASP A 430 6.51 22.23 -12.25
CA ASP A 430 5.82 20.94 -12.33
C ASP A 430 6.79 19.81 -11.91
N VAL A 431 6.74 19.48 -10.62
CA VAL A 431 7.59 18.44 -10.01
C VAL A 431 7.32 17.07 -10.62
N HIS A 432 6.05 16.76 -10.88
CA HIS A 432 5.65 15.49 -11.48
C HIS A 432 6.26 15.35 -12.88
N HIS A 433 6.15 16.40 -13.71
CA HIS A 433 6.77 16.40 -15.03
C HIS A 433 8.29 16.25 -14.96
N ALA A 434 8.95 16.97 -14.05
CA ALA A 434 10.41 16.99 -13.99
C ALA A 434 11.05 15.75 -13.35
N PHE A 435 10.35 15.06 -12.44
CA PHE A 435 10.94 14.01 -11.61
C PHE A 435 10.18 12.67 -11.62
N GLN A 436 9.00 12.59 -12.23
CA GLN A 436 8.19 11.37 -12.25
C GLN A 436 7.76 10.93 -13.67
N THR A 437 8.20 11.65 -14.72
CA THR A 437 7.91 11.27 -16.11
C THR A 437 8.83 10.18 -16.62
N ARG A 438 8.27 9.27 -17.42
CA ARG A 438 9.00 8.12 -17.99
C ARG A 438 9.88 8.57 -19.15
N HIS A 439 11.12 8.07 -19.17
CA HIS A 439 11.93 8.04 -20.38
C HIS A 439 11.51 6.87 -21.29
N SER A 440 11.78 7.00 -22.59
CA SER A 440 11.42 6.02 -23.63
C SER A 440 11.98 4.62 -23.41
N THR A 441 13.02 4.49 -22.57
CA THR A 441 13.67 3.22 -22.22
C THR A 441 12.90 2.40 -21.19
N GLY A 442 11.85 2.95 -20.56
CA GLY A 442 11.01 2.27 -19.57
C GLY A 442 11.62 2.11 -18.18
N ILE A 443 12.91 2.42 -18.01
CA ILE A 443 13.59 2.49 -16.71
C ILE A 443 13.33 3.86 -16.11
N MET A 444 12.80 3.91 -14.88
CA MET A 444 12.66 5.16 -14.16
C MET A 444 14.02 5.54 -13.57
N THR A 445 14.56 6.68 -14.01
CA THR A 445 15.84 7.23 -13.58
C THR A 445 15.66 8.53 -12.78
N CYS A 446 14.42 8.91 -12.52
CA CYS A 446 14.04 10.09 -11.77
C CYS A 446 13.08 9.75 -10.64
N GLY A 447 13.09 10.53 -9.57
CA GLY A 447 12.19 10.35 -8.44
C GLY A 447 12.13 11.59 -7.57
N PHE A 448 11.05 11.71 -6.81
CA PHE A 448 10.88 12.80 -5.84
C PHE A 448 10.17 12.28 -4.59
N TRP A 449 10.71 12.63 -3.42
CA TRP A 449 10.20 12.23 -2.12
C TRP A 449 9.98 13.43 -1.24
N VAL A 450 8.97 13.32 -0.39
CA VAL A 450 8.62 14.30 0.63
C VAL A 450 8.74 13.67 2.01
N VAL A 451 9.02 14.53 2.99
CA VAL A 451 8.94 14.20 4.40
C VAL A 451 7.68 14.82 4.94
N GLU A 452 6.89 14.03 5.65
CA GLU A 452 5.66 14.46 6.25
C GLU A 452 5.71 14.24 7.76
N VAL A 453 5.21 15.22 8.51
CA VAL A 453 5.00 15.15 9.96
C VAL A 453 3.63 15.74 10.27
N CYS A 454 2.78 14.97 10.95
CA CYS A 454 1.41 15.38 11.30
C CYS A 454 0.56 15.82 10.08
N GLY A 455 0.79 15.24 8.90
CA GLY A 455 0.09 15.63 7.67
C GLY A 455 0.74 16.76 6.88
N GLU A 456 1.75 17.44 7.43
CA GLU A 456 2.41 18.59 6.81
C GLU A 456 3.72 18.19 6.12
N VAL A 457 3.94 18.68 4.90
CA VAL A 457 5.20 18.49 4.17
C VAL A 457 6.28 19.41 4.75
N VAL A 458 7.30 18.80 5.33
CA VAL A 458 8.39 19.46 6.08
C VAL A 458 9.78 19.19 5.51
N GLY A 459 9.87 18.35 4.49
CA GLY A 459 11.11 18.03 3.80
C GLY A 459 10.86 17.55 2.38
N CYS A 460 11.84 17.68 1.49
CA CYS A 460 11.79 17.10 0.16
C CYS A 460 13.18 16.83 -0.42
N VAL A 461 13.25 15.93 -1.39
CA VAL A 461 14.43 15.68 -2.23
C VAL A 461 14.00 15.12 -3.58
N GLY A 462 14.73 15.49 -4.64
CA GLY A 462 14.56 14.92 -5.97
C GLY A 462 15.84 14.25 -6.47
N VAL A 463 15.69 13.38 -7.46
CA VAL A 463 16.80 12.80 -8.22
C VAL A 463 16.43 12.69 -9.69
N LYS A 464 17.38 12.95 -10.58
CA LYS A 464 17.22 12.79 -12.03
C LYS A 464 18.58 12.55 -12.69
N PRO A 465 18.65 12.08 -13.95
CA PRO A 465 19.91 11.99 -14.67
C PRO A 465 20.59 13.36 -14.80
N LEU A 466 21.91 13.41 -14.63
CA LEU A 466 22.68 14.63 -14.84
C LEU A 466 22.77 14.93 -16.35
N VAL A 467 22.22 16.06 -16.79
CA VAL A 467 22.25 16.47 -18.20
C VAL A 467 23.38 17.49 -18.43
N GLY A 468 24.50 17.03 -18.98
CA GLY A 468 25.62 17.88 -19.40
C GLY A 468 25.44 18.54 -20.77
N GLN A 469 26.12 19.66 -21.04
CA GLN A 469 26.10 20.38 -22.34
C GLN A 469 26.77 19.61 -23.48
N LYS A 470 27.56 18.57 -23.18
CA LYS A 470 28.15 17.64 -24.14
C LYS A 470 27.68 16.24 -23.73
N THR A 471 26.69 15.71 -24.41
CA THR A 471 26.11 14.38 -24.13
C THR A 471 27.12 13.29 -24.46
N ASN A 472 28.07 13.03 -23.56
CA ASN A 472 28.86 11.82 -23.59
C ASN A 472 28.05 10.69 -22.90
N SER A 473 28.25 9.45 -23.33
CA SER A 473 27.56 8.27 -22.77
C SER A 473 27.84 8.05 -21.27
N GLU A 474 28.90 8.63 -20.72
CA GLU A 474 29.26 8.53 -19.30
C GLU A 474 28.35 9.37 -18.39
N ASP A 475 27.94 10.58 -18.80
CA ASP A 475 27.07 11.45 -17.99
C ASP A 475 25.66 10.85 -17.81
N GLN A 476 25.24 9.96 -18.71
CA GLN A 476 23.96 9.25 -18.61
C GLN A 476 23.91 8.23 -17.46
N ARG A 477 25.05 7.85 -16.88
CA ARG A 477 25.15 6.94 -15.73
C ARG A 477 25.28 7.67 -14.40
N ILE A 478 25.08 8.99 -14.40
CA ILE A 478 25.24 9.83 -13.20
C ILE A 478 23.89 10.39 -12.79
N ALA A 479 23.52 10.16 -11.53
CA ALA A 479 22.34 10.75 -10.92
C ALA A 479 22.68 12.12 -10.32
N GLU A 480 21.84 13.12 -10.56
CA GLU A 480 21.87 14.41 -9.88
C GLU A 480 20.88 14.39 -8.71
N LEU A 481 21.37 14.53 -7.47
CA LEU A 481 20.52 14.77 -6.31
C LEU A 481 20.15 16.26 -6.27
N CYS A 482 18.85 16.54 -6.33
CA CYS A 482 18.31 17.89 -6.46
C CYS A 482 17.43 18.27 -5.26
N HIS A 483 17.34 19.57 -5.01
CA HIS A 483 16.27 20.20 -4.21
C HIS A 483 16.10 19.65 -2.79
N LEU A 484 17.18 19.15 -2.16
CA LEU A 484 17.15 18.74 -0.76
C LEU A 484 16.80 19.94 0.13
N SER A 485 15.62 19.91 0.74
CA SER A 485 15.12 20.95 1.64
C SER A 485 14.53 20.31 2.88
N VAL A 486 14.81 20.88 4.06
CA VAL A 486 14.20 20.47 5.34
C VAL A 486 13.86 21.71 6.15
N ALA A 487 12.63 21.76 6.65
CA ALA A 487 12.11 22.83 7.49
C ALA A 487 13.01 23.05 8.72
N PRO A 488 13.29 24.31 9.12
CA PRO A 488 14.19 24.61 10.24
C PRO A 488 13.90 23.82 11.52
N ALA A 489 12.63 23.62 11.87
CA ALA A 489 12.20 22.92 13.07
C ALA A 489 12.65 21.45 13.12
N LEU A 490 12.86 20.80 11.97
CA LEU A 490 13.25 19.39 11.89
C LEU A 490 14.73 19.16 11.55
N ARG A 491 15.51 20.24 11.40
CA ARG A 491 16.96 20.13 11.15
C ARG A 491 17.64 19.49 12.36
N ARG A 492 18.72 18.74 12.11
CA ARG A 492 19.51 18.00 13.12
C ARG A 492 18.76 16.84 13.82
N ARG A 493 17.62 16.39 13.28
CA ARG A 493 16.90 15.18 13.73
C ARG A 493 17.18 13.92 12.89
N GLY A 494 18.09 14.01 11.90
CA GLY A 494 18.41 12.91 10.98
C GLY A 494 17.55 12.86 9.71
N VAL A 495 16.53 13.73 9.59
CA VAL A 495 15.59 13.77 8.45
C VAL A 495 16.28 13.91 7.09
N ALA A 496 17.20 14.87 6.96
CA ALA A 496 17.94 15.06 5.71
C ALA A 496 18.81 13.84 5.36
N SER A 497 19.38 13.17 6.35
CA SER A 497 20.15 11.93 6.14
C SER A 497 19.27 10.80 5.63
N ALA A 498 18.06 10.67 6.18
CA ALA A 498 17.10 9.67 5.75
C ALA A 498 16.63 9.92 4.30
N LEU A 499 16.35 11.17 3.93
CA LEU A 499 16.02 11.55 2.53
C LEU A 499 17.14 11.19 1.55
N VAL A 500 18.39 11.51 1.88
CA VAL A 500 19.53 11.18 1.00
C VAL A 500 19.68 9.66 0.87
N ARG A 501 19.50 8.89 1.95
CA ARG A 501 19.51 7.42 1.89
C ARG A 501 18.37 6.85 1.03
N THR A 502 17.19 7.46 1.05
CA THR A 502 16.09 7.08 0.14
C THR A 502 16.50 7.27 -1.33
N VAL A 503 17.18 8.38 -1.64
CA VAL A 503 17.73 8.61 -2.99
C VAL A 503 18.80 7.57 -3.34
N GLU A 504 19.74 7.28 -2.42
CA GLU A 504 20.78 6.28 -2.62
C GLU A 504 20.17 4.90 -2.92
N ALA A 505 19.23 4.44 -2.09
CA ALA A 505 18.53 3.16 -2.28
C ALA A 505 17.81 3.10 -3.63
N PHE A 506 17.09 4.17 -3.99
CA PHE A 506 16.45 4.28 -5.30
C PHE A 506 17.48 4.16 -6.43
N THR A 507 18.54 4.97 -6.43
CA THR A 507 19.54 4.98 -7.51
C THR A 507 20.27 3.65 -7.65
N ALA A 508 20.57 2.96 -6.55
CA ALA A 508 21.12 1.61 -6.56
C ALA A 508 20.13 0.61 -7.17
N SER A 509 18.85 0.67 -6.77
CA SER A 509 17.79 -0.22 -7.28
C SER A 509 17.50 -0.03 -8.77
N CYS A 510 17.72 1.17 -9.32
CA CYS A 510 17.53 1.44 -10.74
C CYS A 510 18.53 0.69 -11.64
N GLY A 511 19.73 0.35 -11.13
CA GLY A 511 20.82 -0.26 -11.90
C GLY A 511 21.35 0.59 -13.07
N ALA A 512 20.86 1.82 -13.23
CA ALA A 512 21.20 2.73 -14.33
C ALA A 512 22.34 3.70 -13.97
N PHE A 513 22.66 3.83 -12.69
CA PHE A 513 23.62 4.78 -12.17
C PHE A 513 24.81 4.10 -11.52
N ASN A 514 26.00 4.69 -11.67
CA ASN A 514 27.21 4.30 -10.94
C ASN A 514 27.68 5.37 -9.95
N GLU A 515 27.08 6.56 -10.01
CA GLU A 515 27.50 7.71 -9.22
C GLU A 515 26.32 8.66 -8.96
N ILE A 516 26.30 9.28 -7.78
CA ILE A 516 25.43 10.42 -7.45
C ILE A 516 26.29 11.68 -7.33
N ARG A 517 25.88 12.75 -8.01
CA ARG A 517 26.45 14.11 -7.90
C ARG A 517 25.42 15.10 -7.37
N LEU A 518 25.91 16.16 -6.72
CA LEU A 518 25.11 17.30 -6.30
C LEU A 518 25.93 18.58 -6.20
N GLU A 519 25.25 19.72 -6.29
CA GLU A 519 25.81 21.04 -6.02
C GLU A 519 25.07 21.69 -4.85
N THR A 520 25.80 22.40 -3.98
CA THR A 520 25.25 23.15 -2.84
C THR A 520 25.89 24.52 -2.72
N ILE A 521 25.18 25.49 -2.14
CA ILE A 521 25.71 26.83 -1.92
C ILE A 521 26.78 26.77 -0.83
N GLY A 522 27.93 27.42 -1.04
CA GLY A 522 29.07 27.38 -0.12
C GLY A 522 28.76 27.90 1.29
N ALA A 523 27.73 28.72 1.47
CA ALA A 523 27.24 29.17 2.78
C ALA A 523 26.42 28.11 3.54
N MET A 524 26.00 27.01 2.88
CA MET A 524 25.22 25.93 3.49
C MET A 524 26.13 24.90 4.19
N GLU A 525 26.88 25.34 5.20
CA GLU A 525 27.86 24.49 5.92
C GLU A 525 27.24 23.21 6.49
N GLY A 526 26.01 23.30 7.02
CA GLY A 526 25.28 22.14 7.54
C GLY A 526 24.98 21.08 6.47
N ALA A 527 24.67 21.50 5.23
CA ALA A 527 24.45 20.58 4.12
C ALA A 527 25.77 19.92 3.67
N GLN A 528 26.86 20.69 3.60
CA GLN A 528 28.19 20.15 3.28
C GLN A 528 28.62 19.10 4.31
N GLN A 529 28.45 19.36 5.61
CA GLN A 529 28.79 18.40 6.66
C GLN A 529 27.94 17.13 6.59
N LEU A 530 26.64 17.27 6.27
CA LEU A 530 25.75 16.13 6.03
C LEU A 530 26.30 15.24 4.92
N TYR A 531 26.64 15.80 3.76
CA TYR A 531 27.14 15.03 2.62
C TYR A 531 28.46 14.32 2.93
N ARG A 532 29.42 15.00 3.59
CA ARG A 532 30.67 14.37 4.05
C ARG A 532 30.40 13.19 4.99
N THR A 533 29.45 13.34 5.92
CA THR A 533 29.07 12.28 6.87
C THR A 533 28.44 11.07 6.17
N LEU A 534 27.73 11.29 5.06
CA LEU A 534 27.14 10.23 4.24
C LEU A 534 28.12 9.61 3.22
N GLY A 535 29.39 10.03 3.24
CA GLY A 535 30.44 9.48 2.38
C GLY A 535 30.56 10.14 1.01
N TYR A 536 29.94 11.30 0.79
CA TYR A 536 30.17 12.08 -0.41
C TYR A 536 31.51 12.83 -0.32
N VAL A 537 32.25 12.85 -1.43
CA VAL A 537 33.56 13.48 -1.56
C VAL A 537 33.42 14.80 -2.31
N GLU A 538 33.97 15.87 -1.72
CA GLU A 538 34.00 17.21 -2.29
C GLU A 538 34.97 17.28 -3.49
N GLN A 539 34.52 17.91 -4.58
CA GLN A 539 35.28 18.03 -5.83
C GLN A 539 35.93 19.42 -5.93
N VAL A 540 37.12 19.57 -5.33
CA VAL A 540 37.84 20.85 -5.19
C VAL A 540 38.22 21.48 -6.53
N GLU A 541 38.41 20.68 -7.58
CA GLU A 541 38.80 21.15 -8.92
C GLU A 541 37.62 21.69 -9.76
N CYS A 542 36.37 21.55 -9.29
CA CYS A 542 35.15 21.92 -10.01
C CYS A 542 34.39 23.09 -9.38
N GLU A 543 35.05 23.91 -8.54
CA GLU A 543 34.41 25.06 -7.90
C GLU A 543 33.98 26.14 -8.92
N LYS A 544 32.68 26.44 -8.96
CA LYS A 544 32.15 27.57 -9.72
C LYS A 544 31.95 28.75 -8.79
N GLN A 545 32.80 29.77 -8.95
CA GLN A 545 32.67 31.02 -8.23
C GLN A 545 31.82 32.00 -9.05
N HIS A 546 30.62 32.31 -8.55
CA HIS A 546 29.79 33.37 -9.10
C HIS A 546 30.05 34.68 -8.35
N SER A 547 29.76 35.82 -8.98
CA SER A 547 30.02 37.16 -8.43
C SER A 547 29.37 37.45 -7.06
N SER A 548 28.42 36.63 -6.62
CA SER A 548 27.65 36.82 -5.39
C SER A 548 27.48 35.57 -4.51
N PHE A 549 28.00 34.40 -4.92
CA PHE A 549 27.97 33.16 -4.13
C PHE A 549 28.93 32.10 -4.71
N LYS A 550 29.32 31.14 -3.88
CA LYS A 550 30.13 29.97 -4.25
C LYS A 550 29.23 28.73 -4.39
N LEU A 551 29.46 27.91 -5.40
CA LEU A 551 28.89 26.56 -5.49
C LEU A 551 29.96 25.52 -5.18
N VAL A 552 29.61 24.56 -4.33
CA VAL A 552 30.45 23.43 -3.94
C VAL A 552 29.82 22.15 -4.50
N ARG A 553 30.64 21.30 -5.12
CA ARG A 553 30.19 20.05 -5.74
C ARG A 553 30.62 18.84 -4.90
N PHE A 554 29.71 17.88 -4.77
CA PHE A 554 29.95 16.60 -4.09
C PHE A 554 29.60 15.44 -5.03
N GLN A 555 30.30 14.31 -4.85
CA GLN A 555 29.97 13.06 -5.55
C GLN A 555 30.15 11.84 -4.64
N LYS A 556 29.41 10.76 -4.94
CA LYS A 556 29.52 9.46 -4.27
C LYS A 556 29.32 8.35 -5.29
N THR A 557 30.26 7.40 -5.34
CA THR A 557 30.13 6.17 -6.13
C THR A 557 29.16 5.21 -5.44
N LEU A 558 28.28 4.59 -6.23
CA LEU A 558 27.23 3.68 -5.76
C LEU A 558 27.71 2.25 -5.53
#